data_AF-C5LYL0-F1
#
_entry.id   AF-C5LYL0-F1
#
_cell.length_a   1.000
_cell.length_b   1.000
_cell.length_c   1.000
_cell.angle_alpha   90.00
_cell.angle_beta   90.00
_cell.angle_gamma   90.00
#
_symmetry.space_group_name_H-M   'P 1'
#
loop_
_entity.id
_entity.type
_entity.pdbx_description
1 polymer ?
#
loop_
_entity_poly.entity_id
_entity_poly.type
_entity_poly.pdbx_seq_one_letter_code
_entity_poly.pdbx_strand_id
1 'polypeptide(L)'
;MSVIFTIVILLGVLSIARTFPPEPVYCTESGGNFAAIFIFDPSAPEKVSILYFLLVDLDLIVNGTGVIPWTVDGEHRNLYLDIKDKNFTNFAEELHFKPAEWRVIPYDRTRDSFTLTVNGTHVNASPSGCNRTLRGLLD
;
A
#
# COMPACT_ATOMS: atom_id res chain seq x y z
N MET A 1 -3.49 21.24 44.89
CA MET A 1 -3.69 20.22 43.84
C MET A 1 -3.32 20.86 42.52
N SER A 2 -2.30 20.32 41.87
CA SER A 2 -1.41 21.03 40.96
C SER A 2 -1.95 21.12 39.53
N VAL A 3 -1.85 22.32 38.94
CA VAL A 3 -2.11 22.65 37.51
C VAL A 3 -1.30 21.77 36.55
N ILE A 4 -0.25 21.09 37.06
CA ILE A 4 0.62 20.18 36.31
C ILE A 4 -0.13 18.93 35.80
N PHE A 5 -1.18 18.46 36.49
CA PHE A 5 -1.92 17.26 36.06
C PHE A 5 -2.76 17.48 34.79
N THR A 6 -3.13 18.71 34.47
CA THR A 6 -3.95 19.01 33.29
C THR A 6 -3.11 19.05 32.00
N ILE A 7 -1.81 19.37 32.08
CA ILE A 7 -0.93 19.48 30.91
C ILE A 7 -0.49 18.10 30.39
N VAL A 8 -0.33 17.11 31.28
CA VAL A 8 0.08 15.75 30.88
C VAL A 8 -1.03 15.02 30.11
N ILE A 9 -2.30 15.35 30.37
CA ILE A 9 -3.43 14.78 29.63
C ILE A 9 -3.57 15.44 28.24
N LEU A 10 -3.21 16.72 28.07
CA LEU A 10 -3.19 17.34 26.74
C LEU A 10 -2.02 16.87 25.86
N LEU A 11 -0.86 16.55 26.44
CA LEU A 11 0.29 16.02 25.69
C LEU A 11 0.21 14.52 25.40
N GLY A 12 -0.50 13.75 26.25
CA GLY A 12 -0.72 12.31 26.02
C GLY A 12 -1.75 11.99 24.92
N VAL A 13 -2.60 12.95 24.54
CA VAL A 13 -3.66 12.77 23.51
C VAL A 13 -3.22 13.28 22.12
N LEU A 14 -2.08 13.98 22.04
CA LEU A 14 -1.50 14.45 20.77
C LEU A 14 -0.65 13.38 20.03
N SER A 15 -0.38 12.25 20.68
CA SER A 15 0.40 11.14 20.11
C SER A 15 -0.46 9.91 19.86
N ILE A 16 -1.68 10.09 19.34
CA ILE A 16 -2.17 9.10 18.38
C ILE A 16 -1.23 9.26 17.19
N ALA A 17 -0.08 8.60 17.25
CA ALA A 17 0.70 8.32 16.07
C ALA A 17 -0.31 7.71 15.12
N ARG A 18 -0.75 8.48 14.11
CA ARG A 18 -1.54 7.91 13.03
C ARG A 18 -0.66 6.80 12.51
N THR A 19 -1.05 5.56 12.80
CA THR A 19 -0.45 4.38 12.19
C THR A 19 -0.59 4.62 10.70
N PHE A 20 0.53 4.88 10.05
CA PHE A 20 0.56 4.98 8.61
C PHE A 20 0.79 3.56 8.08
N PRO A 21 0.11 3.17 7.00
CA PRO A 21 -1.06 3.86 6.47
C PRO A 21 -2.28 3.75 7.40
N PRO A 22 -3.24 4.70 7.31
CA PRO A 22 -4.41 4.71 8.20
C PRO A 22 -5.23 3.42 8.19
N GLU A 23 -5.36 2.81 7.01
CA GLU A 23 -6.08 1.55 6.84
C GLU A 23 -5.11 0.37 6.63
N PRO A 24 -5.48 -0.85 7.00
CA PRO A 24 -4.61 -2.01 6.81
C PRO A 24 -4.60 -2.53 5.35
N VAL A 25 -5.59 -2.15 4.53
CA VAL A 25 -5.76 -2.72 3.19
C VAL A 25 -6.08 -1.64 2.15
N TYR A 26 -5.35 -1.65 1.04
CA TYR A 26 -5.56 -0.76 -0.11
C TYR A 26 -5.61 -1.59 -1.39
N CYS A 27 -6.62 -1.39 -2.23
CA CYS A 27 -6.73 -2.11 -3.50
C CYS A 27 -6.71 -1.14 -4.67
N THR A 28 -6.00 -1.52 -5.73
CA THR A 28 -5.99 -0.77 -6.98
C THR A 28 -7.39 -0.68 -7.54
N GLU A 29 -7.80 0.52 -7.96
CA GLU A 29 -9.00 0.68 -8.76
C GLU A 29 -8.88 -0.17 -10.03
N SER A 30 -9.93 -0.92 -10.37
CA SER A 30 -9.95 -1.77 -11.57
C SER A 30 -9.72 -0.90 -12.81
N GLY A 31 -8.70 -1.26 -13.60
CA GLY A 31 -8.19 -0.39 -14.66
C GLY A 31 -7.37 -1.10 -15.75
N GLY A 32 -7.68 -2.37 -16.04
CA GLY A 32 -7.01 -3.12 -17.11
C GLY A 32 -6.66 -4.55 -16.67
N ASN A 33 -5.53 -5.06 -17.15
CA ASN A 33 -5.11 -6.45 -16.94
C ASN A 33 -4.41 -6.69 -15.60
N PHE A 34 -4.23 -5.68 -14.75
CA PHE A 34 -3.53 -5.78 -13.47
C PHE A 34 -4.36 -5.15 -12.36
N ALA A 35 -4.50 -5.89 -11.25
CA ALA A 35 -4.95 -5.36 -9.98
C ALA A 35 -4.06 -5.85 -8.85
N ALA A 36 -3.93 -5.05 -7.78
CA ALA A 36 -3.17 -5.38 -6.60
C ALA A 36 -3.88 -4.96 -5.32
N ILE A 37 -3.62 -5.70 -4.25
CA ILE A 37 -4.07 -5.49 -2.90
C ILE A 37 -2.83 -5.39 -2.01
N PHE A 38 -2.66 -4.26 -1.35
CA PHE A 38 -1.62 -3.99 -0.37
C PHE A 38 -2.20 -4.31 1.00
N ILE A 39 -1.51 -5.17 1.74
CA ILE A 39 -1.89 -5.62 3.07
C ILE A 39 -0.78 -5.21 4.03
N PHE A 40 -1.05 -4.19 4.83
CA PHE A 40 -0.18 -3.68 5.87
C PHE A 40 -0.55 -4.37 7.19
N ASP A 41 0.40 -5.13 7.75
CA ASP A 41 0.17 -5.87 8.99
C ASP A 41 0.36 -4.95 10.20
N PRO A 42 -0.69 -4.67 11.00
CA PRO A 42 -0.56 -3.82 12.18
C PRO A 42 0.41 -4.36 13.23
N SER A 43 0.70 -5.67 13.21
CA SER A 43 1.66 -6.33 14.11
C SER A 43 3.10 -6.32 13.59
N ALA A 44 3.31 -6.01 12.30
CA ALA A 44 4.61 -5.86 11.65
C ALA A 44 4.61 -4.58 10.79
N PRO A 45 4.64 -3.39 11.43
CA PRO A 45 4.39 -2.11 10.77
C PRO A 45 5.45 -1.72 9.74
N GLU A 46 6.59 -2.40 9.68
CA GLU A 46 7.63 -2.20 8.67
C GLU A 46 7.51 -3.13 7.46
N LYS A 47 6.41 -3.88 7.32
CA LYS A 47 6.21 -4.87 6.25
C LYS A 47 4.87 -4.70 5.56
N VAL A 48 4.85 -5.01 4.26
CA VAL A 48 3.64 -5.03 3.42
C VAL A 48 3.65 -6.31 2.60
N SER A 49 2.49 -6.93 2.45
CA SER A 49 2.29 -8.00 1.48
C SER A 49 1.47 -7.49 0.32
N ILE A 50 1.83 -7.85 -0.90
CA ILE A 50 1.08 -7.47 -2.10
C ILE A 50 0.49 -8.74 -2.70
N LEU A 51 -0.83 -8.83 -2.75
CA LEU A 51 -1.54 -9.84 -3.54
C LEU A 51 -1.89 -9.20 -4.87
N TYR A 52 -1.60 -9.86 -5.98
CA TYR A 52 -1.92 -9.33 -7.31
C TYR A 52 -2.70 -10.33 -8.16
N PHE A 53 -3.43 -9.74 -9.10
CA PHE A 53 -4.30 -10.38 -10.05
C PHE A 53 -3.87 -9.91 -11.44
N LEU A 54 -3.51 -10.84 -12.29
CA LEU A 54 -3.10 -10.56 -13.67
C LEU A 54 -4.00 -11.34 -14.63
N LEU A 55 -4.59 -10.64 -15.59
CA LEU A 55 -5.38 -11.25 -16.66
C LEU A 55 -4.50 -11.38 -17.91
N VAL A 56 -4.21 -12.61 -18.32
CA VAL A 56 -3.42 -12.93 -19.51
C VAL A 56 -4.21 -13.88 -20.38
N ASP A 57 -4.55 -13.48 -21.62
CA ASP A 57 -5.28 -14.33 -22.57
C ASP A 57 -6.54 -15.02 -22.00
N LEU A 58 -7.28 -14.30 -21.12
CA LEU A 58 -8.47 -14.76 -20.37
C LEU A 58 -8.21 -15.66 -19.16
N ASP A 59 -6.95 -16.03 -18.89
CA ASP A 59 -6.57 -16.71 -17.66
C ASP A 59 -6.28 -15.70 -16.54
N LEU A 60 -6.88 -15.93 -15.37
CA LEU A 60 -6.65 -15.14 -14.17
C LEU A 60 -5.53 -15.78 -13.33
N ILE A 61 -4.40 -15.09 -13.23
CA ILE A 61 -3.31 -15.44 -12.34
C ILE A 61 -3.50 -14.69 -11.02
N VAL A 62 -3.47 -15.43 -9.91
CA VAL A 62 -3.53 -14.88 -8.55
C VAL A 62 -2.30 -15.33 -7.79
N ASN A 63 -1.48 -14.38 -7.33
CA ASN A 63 -0.26 -14.69 -6.61
C ASN A 63 0.08 -13.57 -5.61
N GLY A 64 0.97 -13.88 -4.66
CA GLY A 64 1.39 -12.97 -3.60
C GLY A 64 2.89 -12.79 -3.56
N THR A 65 3.34 -11.58 -3.25
CA THR A 65 4.77 -11.26 -3.20
C THR A 65 5.49 -11.88 -2.02
N GLY A 66 4.77 -12.29 -0.96
CA GLY A 66 5.35 -12.39 0.37
C GLY A 66 5.51 -11.01 1.02
N VAL A 67 6.24 -10.92 2.14
CA VAL A 67 6.43 -9.66 2.87
C VAL A 67 7.58 -8.85 2.29
N ILE A 68 7.34 -7.57 2.05
CA ILE A 68 8.32 -6.60 1.54
C ILE A 68 8.52 -5.53 2.62
N PRO A 69 9.77 -5.23 3.01
CA PRO A 69 10.05 -4.12 3.91
C PRO A 69 9.65 -2.78 3.30
N TRP A 70 9.10 -1.88 4.12
CA TRP A 70 8.79 -0.53 3.69
C TRP A 70 9.08 0.53 4.77
N THR A 71 9.22 1.76 4.32
CA THR A 71 9.33 2.95 5.19
C THR A 71 8.48 4.09 4.63
N VAL A 72 8.30 5.15 5.41
CA VAL A 72 7.53 6.33 5.02
C VAL A 72 8.34 7.59 5.33
N ASP A 73 8.16 8.64 4.54
CA ASP A 73 8.74 9.94 4.87
C ASP A 73 8.13 10.52 6.16
N GLY A 74 8.85 11.42 6.83
CA GLY A 74 8.38 12.07 8.06
C GLY A 74 7.07 12.85 7.88
N GLU A 75 6.75 13.24 6.64
CA GLU A 75 5.51 13.93 6.28
C GLU A 75 4.38 12.97 5.85
N HIS A 76 4.58 11.65 5.88
CA HIS A 76 3.68 10.62 5.37
C HIS A 76 2.96 10.97 4.07
N ARG A 77 3.75 11.36 3.05
CA ARG A 77 3.33 11.60 1.67
C ARG A 77 3.88 10.55 0.72
N ASN A 78 4.88 9.76 1.11
CA ASN A 78 5.51 8.77 0.25
C ASN A 78 5.79 7.48 1.01
N LEU A 79 5.31 6.36 0.46
CA LEU A 79 5.70 5.01 0.85
C LEU A 79 6.96 4.61 0.06
N TYR A 80 7.97 4.11 0.75
CA TYR A 80 9.21 3.63 0.16
C TYR A 80 9.31 2.12 0.33
N LEU A 81 9.20 1.38 -0.77
CA LEU A 81 9.41 -0.07 -0.77
C LEU A 81 10.89 -0.39 -0.91
N ASP A 82 11.36 -1.42 -0.20
CA ASP A 82 12.69 -1.97 -0.44
C ASP A 82 12.70 -2.81 -1.73
N ILE A 83 12.97 -2.13 -2.85
CA ILE A 83 12.99 -2.76 -4.17
C ILE A 83 14.19 -3.70 -4.40
N LYS A 84 15.12 -3.79 -3.45
CA LYS A 84 16.23 -4.76 -3.47
C LYS A 84 15.91 -6.02 -2.68
N ASP A 85 14.80 -6.03 -1.94
CA ASP A 85 14.33 -7.22 -1.26
C ASP A 85 14.05 -8.34 -2.28
N LYS A 86 14.33 -9.58 -1.89
CA LYS A 86 14.18 -10.74 -2.77
C LYS A 86 12.74 -10.96 -3.21
N ASN A 87 11.78 -10.75 -2.30
CA ASN A 87 10.36 -10.91 -2.59
C ASN A 87 9.89 -9.85 -3.60
N PHE A 88 10.33 -8.61 -3.43
CA PHE A 88 10.06 -7.55 -4.41
C PHE A 88 10.71 -7.85 -5.77
N THR A 89 11.98 -8.28 -5.76
CA THR A 89 12.72 -8.56 -7.01
C THR A 89 12.04 -9.66 -7.82
N ASN A 90 11.69 -10.78 -7.17
CA ASN A 90 10.96 -11.89 -7.81
C ASN A 90 9.62 -11.42 -8.39
N PHE A 91 8.85 -10.64 -7.62
CA PHE A 91 7.58 -10.07 -8.05
C PHE A 91 7.73 -9.19 -9.30
N ALA A 92 8.71 -8.28 -9.30
CA ALA A 92 8.93 -7.39 -10.42
C ALA A 92 9.42 -8.14 -11.67
N GLU A 93 10.25 -9.18 -11.51
CA GLU A 93 10.70 -10.05 -12.59
C GLU A 93 9.54 -10.84 -13.22
N GLU A 94 8.68 -11.45 -12.38
CA GLU A 94 7.52 -12.23 -12.83
C GLU A 94 6.53 -11.38 -13.62
N LEU A 95 6.29 -10.13 -13.20
CA LEU A 95 5.36 -9.22 -13.86
C LEU A 95 6.00 -8.34 -14.94
N HIS A 96 7.31 -8.48 -15.17
CA HIS A 96 8.09 -7.61 -16.05
C HIS A 96 7.92 -6.11 -15.74
N PHE A 97 7.73 -5.77 -14.47
CA PHE A 97 7.61 -4.39 -14.01
C PHE A 97 8.98 -3.75 -13.82
N LYS A 98 9.02 -2.41 -13.89
CA LYS A 98 10.23 -1.65 -13.58
C LYS A 98 10.30 -1.38 -12.07
N PRO A 99 11.26 -1.97 -11.32
CA PRO A 99 11.36 -1.77 -9.86
C PRO A 99 11.41 -0.30 -9.44
N ALA A 100 12.05 0.55 -10.23
CA ALA A 100 12.19 1.97 -9.95
C ALA A 100 10.84 2.71 -9.85
N GLU A 101 9.81 2.26 -10.56
CA GLU A 101 8.46 2.87 -10.53
C GLU A 101 7.75 2.64 -9.18
N TRP A 102 8.20 1.66 -8.41
CA TRP A 102 7.59 1.24 -7.13
C TRP A 102 8.45 1.56 -5.91
N ARG A 103 9.65 2.11 -6.13
CA ARG A 103 10.54 2.53 -5.03
C ARG A 103 9.93 3.64 -4.18
N VAL A 104 9.17 4.54 -4.81
CA VAL A 104 8.51 5.67 -4.16
C VAL A 104 7.08 5.69 -4.65
N ILE A 105 6.15 5.44 -3.75
CA ILE A 105 4.71 5.40 -4.01
C ILE A 105 4.08 6.61 -3.30
N PRO A 106 3.67 7.64 -4.04
CA PRO A 106 2.98 8.79 -3.47
C PRO A 106 1.70 8.38 -2.75
N TYR A 107 1.40 9.07 -1.66
CA TYR A 107 0.19 8.92 -0.86
C TYR A 107 -0.53 10.25 -0.73
N ASP A 108 -1.80 10.25 -1.12
CA ASP A 108 -2.72 11.37 -0.98
C ASP A 108 -3.56 11.21 0.29
N ARG A 109 -3.22 12.00 1.32
CA ARG A 109 -3.93 12.04 2.60
C ARG A 109 -5.38 12.51 2.50
N THR A 110 -5.73 13.32 1.51
CA THR A 110 -7.10 13.84 1.35
C THR A 110 -8.02 12.78 0.79
N ARG A 111 -7.49 11.91 -0.08
CA ARG A 111 -8.26 10.82 -0.71
C ARG A 111 -8.03 9.46 -0.05
N ASP A 112 -7.11 9.37 0.89
CA ASP A 112 -6.62 8.12 1.49
C ASP A 112 -6.29 7.09 0.41
N SER A 113 -5.35 7.46 -0.45
CA SER A 113 -5.00 6.64 -1.62
C SER A 113 -3.52 6.72 -1.97
N PHE A 114 -2.96 5.59 -2.37
CA PHE A 114 -1.66 5.51 -3.02
C PHE A 114 -1.79 5.69 -4.53
N THR A 115 -0.78 6.27 -5.18
CA THR A 115 -0.68 6.30 -6.64
C THR A 115 0.50 5.45 -7.10
N LEU A 116 0.19 4.32 -7.71
CA LEU A 116 1.16 3.38 -8.26
C LEU A 116 1.45 3.74 -9.71
N THR A 117 2.63 3.35 -10.18
CA THR A 117 2.98 3.44 -11.60
C THR A 117 3.30 2.04 -12.10
N VAL A 118 2.56 1.60 -13.11
CA VAL A 118 2.72 0.27 -13.72
C VAL A 118 2.97 0.47 -15.20
N ASN A 119 4.22 0.27 -15.63
CA ASN A 119 4.65 0.46 -17.01
C ASN A 119 4.28 1.86 -17.54
N GLY A 120 4.48 2.88 -16.71
CA GLY A 120 4.14 4.28 -17.01
C GLY A 120 2.68 4.66 -16.86
N THR A 121 1.77 3.73 -16.53
CA THR A 121 0.36 4.03 -16.26
C THR A 121 0.13 4.24 -14.76
N HIS A 122 -0.55 5.32 -14.40
CA HIS A 122 -0.90 5.59 -13.00
C HIS A 122 -2.17 4.86 -12.59
N VAL A 123 -2.10 4.15 -11.47
CA VAL A 123 -3.23 3.42 -10.88
C VAL A 123 -3.36 3.82 -9.42
N ASN A 124 -4.55 4.25 -9.00
CA ASN A 124 -4.77 4.56 -7.60
C ASN A 124 -5.11 3.29 -6.82
N ALA A 125 -4.59 3.16 -5.60
CA ALA A 125 -5.02 2.16 -4.64
C ALA A 125 -5.65 2.84 -3.43
N SER A 126 -6.87 2.45 -3.07
CA SER A 126 -7.60 3.01 -1.93
C SER A 126 -8.34 1.89 -1.17
N PRO A 127 -8.76 2.10 0.09
CA PRO A 127 -9.57 1.13 0.82
C PRO A 127 -10.91 0.88 0.10
N SER A 128 -11.51 1.93 -0.46
CA SER A 128 -12.75 1.84 -1.26
C SER A 128 -12.58 1.03 -2.55
N GLY A 129 -11.34 0.93 -3.06
CA GLY A 129 -11.00 0.15 -4.24
C GLY A 129 -11.29 -1.34 -4.05
N CYS A 130 -11.19 -1.86 -2.82
CA CYS A 130 -11.26 -3.29 -2.56
C CYS A 130 -12.62 -3.92 -2.90
N ASN A 131 -13.71 -3.21 -2.63
CA ASN A 131 -15.05 -3.65 -3.04
C ASN A 131 -15.19 -3.70 -4.57
N ARG A 132 -14.58 -2.76 -5.28
CA ARG A 132 -14.62 -2.68 -6.75
C ARG A 132 -13.71 -3.74 -7.39
N THR A 133 -12.51 -3.94 -6.87
CA THR A 133 -11.57 -4.97 -7.37
C THR A 133 -12.18 -6.35 -7.25
N LEU A 134 -12.72 -6.71 -6.09
CA LEU A 134 -13.34 -8.02 -5.88
C LEU A 134 -14.56 -8.22 -6.78
N ARG A 135 -15.43 -7.22 -6.93
CA ARG A 135 -16.57 -7.31 -7.85
C ARG A 135 -16.11 -7.45 -9.31
N GLY A 136 -15.16 -6.63 -9.76
CA GLY A 136 -14.66 -6.68 -11.13
C GLY A 136 -13.86 -7.94 -11.49
N LEU A 137 -13.44 -8.73 -10.50
CA LEU A 137 -12.83 -10.05 -10.71
C LEU A 137 -13.86 -11.19 -10.76
N LEU A 138 -15.08 -10.96 -10.27
CA LEU A 138 -16.14 -11.96 -10.16
C LEU A 138 -17.22 -11.82 -11.25
N ASP A 139 -17.26 -10.66 -11.92
CA ASP A 139 -18.15 -10.34 -13.05
C ASP A 139 -17.47 -10.65 -14.40
#